data_AF-A0A090WEU1-F1
#
_entry.id   AF-A0A090WEU1-F1
#
_cell.length_a   1.000
_cell.length_b   1.000
_cell.length_c   1.000
_cell.angle_alpha   90.00
_cell.angle_beta   90.00
_cell.angle_gamma   90.00
#
_symmetry.space_group_name_H-M   'P 1'
#
loop_
_entity.id
_entity.type
_entity.pdbx_description
1 polymer ?
#
loop_
_entity_poly.entity_id
_entity_poly.type
_entity_poly.pdbx_seq_one_letter_code
_entity_poly.pdbx_strand_id
1 'polypeptide(L)'
;MMGDTFALNGGQQYHIEAQRIVSLAQQSNSVGWKATDGQGTRFQLNDDMLSQTFKEYREVLYGYHSKGMDTFAEDQKKAKLLISAEILKLKALNSRRPNSLMQRLFFDAKADEILSIFSGGPAVDIRELKTTLQQLAPNQSSKWRNIKV
;
A
#
# COMPACT_ATOMS: atom_id res chain seq x y z
N MET A 1 3.56 -8.89 6.69
CA MET A 1 3.23 -7.45 6.57
C MET A 1 4.05 -6.60 7.52
N MET A 2 4.03 -6.82 8.85
CA MET A 2 4.90 -6.06 9.77
C MET A 2 6.40 -6.18 9.45
N GLY A 3 6.88 -7.35 9.02
CA GLY A 3 8.29 -7.48 8.59
C GLY A 3 8.68 -6.59 7.40
N ASP A 4 7.72 -6.22 6.55
CA ASP A 4 7.97 -5.39 5.35
C ASP A 4 8.06 -3.90 5.67
N THR A 5 7.63 -3.47 6.86
CA THR A 5 7.73 -2.05 7.28
C THR A 5 9.07 -1.73 7.94
N PHE A 6 9.74 -2.73 8.53
CA PHE A 6 11.03 -2.55 9.23
C PHE A 6 12.25 -2.83 8.34
N ALA A 7 12.09 -3.61 7.28
CA ALA A 7 13.15 -3.86 6.31
C ALA A 7 12.55 -4.12 4.93
N LEU A 8 13.23 -3.66 3.88
CA LEU A 8 12.80 -3.94 2.51
C LEU A 8 12.75 -5.46 2.30
N ASN A 9 11.57 -5.95 1.94
CA ASN A 9 11.26 -7.37 1.81
C ASN A 9 11.48 -8.23 3.07
N GLY A 10 11.52 -7.64 4.27
CA GLY A 10 11.74 -8.37 5.53
C GLY A 10 10.65 -9.43 5.81
N GLY A 11 9.47 -9.29 5.21
CA GLY A 11 8.40 -10.29 5.27
C GLY A 11 8.59 -11.52 4.39
N GLN A 12 9.63 -11.60 3.54
CA GLN A 12 9.74 -12.57 2.44
C GLN A 12 9.55 -14.02 2.90
N GLN A 13 10.29 -14.44 3.92
CA GLN A 13 10.23 -15.82 4.44
C GLN A 13 8.81 -16.21 4.89
N TYR A 14 8.06 -15.27 5.47
CA TYR A 14 6.71 -15.50 5.95
C TYR A 14 5.71 -15.60 4.81
N HIS A 15 5.88 -14.82 3.74
CA HIS A 15 5.04 -14.90 2.54
C HIS A 15 5.30 -16.21 1.77
N ILE A 16 6.56 -16.69 1.73
CA ILE A 16 6.89 -18.00 1.16
C ILE A 16 6.23 -19.12 1.97
N GLU A 17 6.31 -19.05 3.30
CA GLU A 17 5.66 -20.06 4.14
C GLU A 17 4.13 -20.01 4.01
N ALA A 18 3.55 -18.81 3.99
CA ALA A 18 2.13 -18.62 3.72
C ALA A 18 1.72 -19.17 2.34
N GLN A 19 2.60 -19.09 1.33
CA GLN A 19 2.34 -19.69 0.02
C GLN A 19 2.13 -21.20 0.14
N ARG A 20 2.98 -21.89 0.90
CA ARG A 20 2.84 -23.33 1.16
C ARG A 20 1.53 -23.65 1.87
N ILE A 21 1.20 -22.89 2.92
CA ILE A 21 -0.05 -23.07 3.68
C ILE A 21 -1.26 -22.91 2.76
N VAL A 22 -1.30 -21.84 1.96
CA VAL A 22 -2.44 -21.59 1.07
C VAL A 22 -2.53 -22.67 -0.02
N SER A 23 -1.40 -23.12 -0.58
CA SER A 23 -1.37 -24.23 -1.53
C SER A 23 -1.95 -25.52 -0.95
N LEU A 24 -1.63 -25.86 0.30
CA LEU A 24 -2.22 -27.01 1.00
C LEU A 24 -3.72 -26.82 1.24
N ALA A 25 -4.12 -25.61 1.63
CA ALA A 25 -5.52 -25.28 1.91
C ALA A 25 -6.43 -25.36 0.67
N GLN A 26 -5.89 -25.33 -0.56
CA GLN A 26 -6.69 -25.51 -1.78
C GLN A 26 -7.38 -26.88 -1.86
N GLN A 27 -6.89 -27.90 -1.16
CA GLN A 27 -7.53 -29.21 -1.11
C GLN A 27 -8.82 -29.21 -0.29
N SER A 28 -9.01 -28.18 0.56
CA SER A 28 -10.24 -27.99 1.30
C SER A 28 -11.38 -27.51 0.38
N ASN A 29 -12.62 -27.79 0.77
CA ASN A 29 -13.82 -27.21 0.15
C ASN A 29 -14.18 -25.82 0.75
N SER A 30 -13.25 -25.19 1.46
CA SER A 30 -13.47 -23.86 2.04
C SER A 30 -13.26 -22.75 1.00
N VAL A 31 -14.23 -21.86 0.88
CA VAL A 31 -14.21 -20.73 -0.06
C VAL A 31 -13.18 -19.68 0.37
N GLY A 32 -12.46 -19.12 -0.60
CA GLY A 32 -11.49 -18.03 -0.41
C GLY A 32 -10.04 -18.49 -0.28
N TRP A 33 -9.77 -19.79 -0.49
CA TRP A 33 -8.43 -20.38 -0.46
C TRP A 33 -7.92 -20.75 -1.86
N LYS A 34 -8.80 -20.82 -2.86
CA LYS A 34 -8.43 -21.08 -4.26
C LYS A 34 -8.37 -19.77 -5.04
N ALA A 35 -7.60 -19.76 -6.12
CA ALA A 35 -7.58 -18.64 -7.08
C ALA A 35 -8.95 -18.43 -7.77
N THR A 36 -9.72 -19.50 -7.90
CA THR A 36 -11.01 -19.53 -8.61
C THR A 36 -12.20 -19.09 -7.75
N ASP A 37 -12.00 -18.89 -6.44
CA ASP A 37 -13.09 -18.56 -5.51
C ASP A 37 -13.57 -17.09 -5.61
N GLY A 38 -13.07 -16.35 -6.59
CA GLY A 38 -13.42 -14.95 -6.84
C GLY A 38 -12.23 -14.00 -6.62
N GLN A 39 -12.53 -12.71 -6.49
CA GLN A 39 -11.50 -11.70 -6.22
C GLN A 39 -11.23 -11.58 -4.72
N GLY A 40 -9.99 -11.31 -4.34
CA GLY A 40 -9.66 -11.04 -2.94
C GLY A 40 -9.42 -12.28 -2.08
N THR A 41 -9.08 -13.41 -2.71
CA THR A 41 -8.81 -14.67 -2.00
C THR A 41 -7.48 -14.60 -1.25
N ARG A 42 -7.31 -15.44 -0.22
CA ARG A 42 -6.04 -15.53 0.53
C ARG A 42 -4.90 -15.98 -0.37
N PHE A 43 -5.21 -16.79 -1.37
CA PHE A 43 -4.27 -17.18 -2.42
C PHE A 43 -3.81 -15.99 -3.23
N GLN A 44 -4.75 -15.22 -3.79
CA GLN A 44 -4.41 -14.06 -4.59
C GLN A 44 -3.61 -13.04 -3.79
N LEU A 45 -4.00 -12.79 -2.54
CA LEU A 45 -3.26 -11.88 -1.66
C LEU A 45 -1.80 -12.31 -1.49
N ASN A 46 -1.55 -13.57 -1.15
CA ASN A 46 -0.18 -14.02 -0.92
C ASN A 46 0.64 -14.10 -2.22
N ASP A 47 0.01 -14.51 -3.32
CA ASP A 47 0.65 -14.56 -4.63
C ASP A 47 1.07 -13.16 -5.12
N ASP A 48 0.16 -12.18 -5.00
CA ASP A 48 0.44 -10.79 -5.33
C ASP A 48 1.59 -10.22 -4.46
N MET A 49 1.71 -10.60 -3.18
CA MET A 49 2.81 -10.16 -2.30
C MET A 49 4.20 -10.67 -2.72
N LEU A 50 4.26 -11.83 -3.36
CA LEU A 50 5.50 -12.45 -3.84
C LEU A 50 5.83 -12.07 -5.29
N SER A 51 4.84 -11.59 -6.03
CA SER A 51 4.96 -11.31 -7.45
C SER A 51 5.75 -10.03 -7.72
N GLN A 52 6.71 -10.12 -8.65
CA GLN A 52 7.48 -8.99 -9.14
C GLN A 52 6.60 -7.90 -9.78
N THR A 53 5.39 -8.25 -10.21
CA THR A 53 4.40 -7.28 -10.73
C THR A 53 4.00 -6.24 -9.68
N PHE A 54 4.08 -6.61 -8.39
CA PHE A 54 3.66 -5.79 -7.25
C PHE A 54 4.83 -5.32 -6.39
N LYS A 55 6.08 -5.39 -6.87
CA LYS A 55 7.28 -5.00 -6.10
C LYS A 55 7.16 -3.63 -5.43
N GLU A 56 6.56 -2.65 -6.12
CA GLU A 56 6.39 -1.29 -5.64
C GLU A 56 5.51 -1.24 -4.39
N TYR A 57 4.58 -2.19 -4.20
CA TYR A 57 3.76 -2.23 -3.00
C TYR A 57 4.62 -2.38 -1.74
N ARG A 58 5.58 -3.33 -1.74
CA ARG A 58 6.45 -3.58 -0.60
C ARG A 58 7.52 -2.51 -0.45
N GLU A 59 8.02 -1.97 -1.55
CA GLU A 59 8.92 -0.81 -1.54
C GLU A 59 8.26 0.42 -0.91
N VAL A 60 7.01 0.71 -1.30
CA VAL A 60 6.23 1.84 -0.77
C VAL A 60 5.89 1.61 0.69
N LEU A 61 5.48 0.40 1.10
CA LEU A 61 5.25 0.10 2.52
C LEU A 61 6.51 0.39 3.35
N TYR A 62 7.67 -0.11 2.92
CA TYR A 62 8.92 0.14 3.62
C TYR A 62 9.28 1.63 3.66
N GLY A 63 9.30 2.30 2.51
CA GLY A 63 9.69 3.70 2.40
C GLY A 63 8.74 4.64 3.16
N TYR A 64 7.44 4.40 3.05
CA TYR A 64 6.41 5.16 3.73
C TYR A 64 6.60 5.12 5.25
N HIS A 65 6.86 3.93 5.80
CA HIS A 65 7.04 3.75 7.24
C HIS A 65 8.43 4.19 7.69
N SER A 66 9.49 3.54 7.23
CA SER A 66 10.84 3.76 7.76
C SER A 66 11.45 5.11 7.36
N LYS A 67 11.13 5.66 6.19
CA LYS A 67 11.66 6.98 5.79
C LYS A 67 10.69 8.10 6.12
N GLY A 68 9.40 7.87 5.87
CA GLY A 68 8.37 8.87 6.10
C GLY A 68 8.08 9.09 7.58
N MET A 69 7.59 8.06 8.26
CA MET A 69 7.14 8.18 9.66
C MET A 69 8.28 8.43 10.63
N ASP A 70 9.43 7.77 10.45
CA ASP A 70 10.57 7.96 11.37
C ASP A 70 11.14 9.39 11.28
N THR A 71 11.10 10.02 10.10
CA THR A 71 11.53 11.43 9.93
C THR A 71 10.50 12.42 10.51
N PHE A 72 9.27 11.99 10.78
CA PHE A 72 8.17 12.89 11.15
C PHE A 72 8.39 13.58 12.50
N ALA A 73 9.08 12.93 13.43
CA ALA A 73 9.43 13.49 14.74
C ALA A 73 10.47 14.61 14.63
N GLU A 74 11.37 14.54 13.64
CA GLU A 74 12.47 15.49 13.46
C GLU A 74 12.07 16.65 12.54
N ASP A 75 11.49 16.34 11.39
CA ASP A 75 11.10 17.31 10.37
C ASP A 75 9.84 16.87 9.63
N GLN A 76 8.71 17.43 10.08
CA GLN A 76 7.40 17.16 9.48
C GLN A 76 7.32 17.56 8.00
N LYS A 77 8.02 18.61 7.57
CA LYS A 77 7.98 19.08 6.18
C LYS A 77 8.70 18.07 5.29
N LYS A 78 9.91 17.66 5.68
CA LYS A 78 10.69 16.64 4.98
C LYS A 78 9.95 15.30 4.96
N ALA A 79 9.37 14.88 6.09
CA ALA A 79 8.61 13.64 6.18
C ALA A 79 7.43 13.62 5.18
N LYS A 80 6.65 14.70 5.09
CA LYS A 80 5.57 14.82 4.10
C LYS A 80 6.06 14.69 2.66
N LEU A 81 7.19 15.28 2.31
CA LEU A 81 7.77 15.17 0.97
C LEU A 81 8.20 13.73 0.67
N LEU A 82 8.82 13.04 1.64
CA LEU A 82 9.19 11.63 1.52
C LEU A 82 7.97 10.73 1.34
N ILE A 83 6.95 10.91 2.19
CA ILE A 83 5.69 10.15 2.12
C ILE A 83 5.00 10.38 0.77
N SER A 84 4.93 11.63 0.32
CA SER A 84 4.37 11.97 -0.99
C SER A 84 5.11 11.23 -2.11
N ALA A 85 6.44 11.29 -2.12
CA ALA A 85 7.27 10.63 -3.13
C ALA A 85 7.09 9.10 -3.13
N GLU A 86 6.94 8.47 -1.97
CA GLU A 86 6.66 7.03 -1.86
C GLU A 86 5.27 6.69 -2.41
N ILE A 87 4.23 7.45 -2.05
CA ILE A 87 2.86 7.23 -2.59
C ILE A 87 2.84 7.35 -4.12
N LEU A 88 3.57 8.30 -4.70
CA LEU A 88 3.61 8.50 -6.16
C LEU A 88 4.15 7.27 -6.92
N LYS A 89 4.98 6.43 -6.29
CA LYS A 89 5.47 5.19 -6.92
C LYS A 89 4.35 4.20 -7.20
N LEU A 90 3.24 4.25 -6.46
CA LEU A 90 2.07 3.41 -6.71
C LEU A 90 1.40 3.70 -8.07
N LYS A 91 1.70 4.82 -8.74
CA LYS A 91 1.26 5.09 -10.12
C LYS A 91 1.74 4.01 -11.09
N ALA A 92 2.99 3.57 -10.95
CA ALA A 92 3.57 2.52 -11.80
C ALA A 92 2.89 1.16 -11.55
N LEU A 93 2.50 0.89 -10.31
CA LEU A 93 1.71 -0.30 -10.00
C LEU A 93 0.30 -0.20 -10.61
N ASN A 94 -0.35 0.95 -10.50
CA ASN A 94 -1.70 1.18 -10.99
C ASN A 94 -1.80 1.11 -12.52
N SER A 95 -0.79 1.59 -13.24
CA SER A 95 -0.76 1.50 -14.69
C SER A 95 -0.70 0.05 -15.18
N ARG A 96 -0.02 -0.84 -14.43
CA ARG A 96 0.05 -2.28 -14.76
C ARG A 96 -1.16 -3.06 -14.28
N ARG A 97 -1.65 -2.79 -13.07
CA ARG A 97 -2.73 -3.51 -12.40
C ARG A 97 -3.68 -2.52 -11.72
N PRO A 98 -4.56 -1.85 -12.48
CA PRO A 98 -5.53 -0.93 -11.91
C PRO A 98 -6.54 -1.67 -11.02
N ASN A 99 -7.00 -1.02 -9.95
CA ASN A 99 -7.96 -1.58 -9.00
C ASN A 99 -7.53 -2.91 -8.35
N SER A 100 -6.22 -3.13 -8.23
CA SER A 100 -5.68 -4.34 -7.62
C SER A 100 -6.05 -4.47 -6.13
N LEU A 101 -6.11 -5.71 -5.64
CA LEU A 101 -6.35 -5.99 -4.22
C LEU A 101 -5.31 -5.29 -3.33
N MET A 102 -4.04 -5.29 -3.73
CA MET A 102 -2.95 -4.65 -3.00
C MET A 102 -3.16 -3.15 -2.83
N GLN A 103 -3.60 -2.46 -3.88
CA GLN A 103 -3.89 -1.04 -3.78
C GLN A 103 -5.08 -0.75 -2.88
N ARG A 104 -6.18 -1.52 -3.03
CA ARG A 104 -7.34 -1.39 -2.14
C ARG A 104 -6.92 -1.55 -0.68
N LEU A 105 -6.18 -2.61 -0.37
CA LEU A 105 -5.69 -2.89 0.98
C LEU A 105 -4.80 -1.77 1.53
N PHE A 106 -3.91 -1.20 0.70
CA PHE A 106 -3.10 -0.06 1.12
C PHE A 106 -3.96 1.13 1.53
N PHE A 107 -4.89 1.55 0.67
CA PHE A 107 -5.68 2.75 0.93
C PHE A 107 -6.76 2.53 2.00
N ASP A 108 -7.32 1.33 2.10
CA ASP A 108 -8.24 1.00 3.20
C ASP A 108 -7.53 1.09 4.55
N ALA A 109 -6.25 0.71 4.64
CA ALA A 109 -5.46 0.80 5.86
C ALA A 109 -4.89 2.21 6.13
N LYS A 110 -4.50 2.95 5.09
CA LYS A 110 -3.67 4.17 5.23
C LYS A 110 -4.39 5.47 4.89
N ALA A 111 -5.61 5.44 4.35
CA ALA A 111 -6.25 6.66 3.85
C ALA A 111 -6.52 7.71 4.94
N ASP A 112 -6.92 7.29 6.14
CA ASP A 112 -7.16 8.23 7.26
C ASP A 112 -5.85 8.83 7.76
N GLU A 113 -4.78 8.05 7.78
CA GLU A 113 -3.45 8.53 8.15
C GLU A 113 -2.92 9.54 7.11
N ILE A 114 -3.03 9.22 5.81
CA ILE A 114 -2.67 10.14 4.71
C ILE A 114 -3.45 11.44 4.83
N LEU A 115 -4.76 11.37 5.07
CA LEU A 115 -5.58 12.56 5.29
C LEU A 115 -5.04 13.40 6.47
N SER A 116 -4.76 12.77 7.61
CA SER A 116 -4.25 13.46 8.80
C SER A 116 -2.91 14.15 8.52
N ILE A 117 -1.96 13.43 7.91
CA ILE A 117 -0.62 13.93 7.56
C ILE A 117 -0.70 15.17 6.67
N PHE A 118 -1.54 15.15 5.64
CA PHE A 118 -1.59 16.21 4.64
C PHE A 118 -2.64 17.29 4.93
N SER A 119 -3.42 17.17 6.00
CA SER A 119 -4.35 18.22 6.46
C SER A 119 -3.83 19.05 7.65
N GLY A 120 -2.89 18.52 8.45
CA GLY A 120 -2.24 19.26 9.54
C GLY A 120 -0.81 19.69 9.21
N GLY A 121 -0.09 20.33 10.12
CA GLY A 121 1.35 20.61 10.03
C GLY A 121 1.79 21.63 8.94
N PRO A 122 3.09 21.72 8.63
CA PRO A 122 3.62 22.70 7.68
C PRO A 122 3.16 22.43 6.24
N ALA A 123 2.89 23.50 5.48
CA ALA A 123 2.48 23.40 4.09
C ALA A 123 3.64 22.90 3.19
N VAL A 124 3.28 22.04 2.23
CA VAL A 124 4.16 21.49 1.20
C VAL A 124 3.40 21.45 -0.13
N ASP A 125 4.11 21.53 -1.26
CA ASP A 125 3.45 21.38 -2.57
C ASP A 125 2.98 19.94 -2.77
N ILE A 126 1.67 19.75 -2.69
CA ILE A 126 1.01 18.43 -2.76
C ILE A 126 -0.02 18.36 -3.90
N ARG A 127 0.09 19.25 -4.90
CA ARG A 127 -0.79 19.25 -6.08
C ARG A 127 -0.78 17.90 -6.79
N GLU A 128 0.41 17.40 -7.10
CA GLU A 128 0.56 16.10 -7.78
C GLU A 128 0.05 14.95 -6.91
N LEU A 129 0.34 14.98 -5.62
CA LEU A 129 -0.10 13.96 -4.68
C LEU A 129 -1.63 13.89 -4.65
N LYS A 130 -2.32 15.03 -4.51
CA LYS A 130 -3.78 15.08 -4.45
C LYS A 130 -4.42 14.49 -5.71
N THR A 131 -3.93 14.87 -6.89
CA THR A 131 -4.38 14.30 -8.17
C THR A 131 -4.12 12.80 -8.23
N THR A 132 -2.96 12.35 -7.78
CA THR A 132 -2.59 10.93 -7.76
C THR A 132 -3.49 10.13 -6.81
N LEU A 133 -3.78 10.64 -5.61
CA LEU A 133 -4.67 9.99 -4.64
C LEU A 133 -6.08 9.78 -5.22
N GLN A 134 -6.60 10.77 -5.95
CA GLN A 134 -7.90 10.65 -6.64
C GLN A 134 -7.89 9.58 -7.74
N GLN A 135 -6.78 9.42 -8.45
CA GLN A 135 -6.63 8.38 -9.48
C GLN A 135 -6.45 6.99 -8.88
N LEU A 136 -5.66 6.87 -7.82
CA LEU A 136 -5.31 5.58 -7.20
C LEU A 136 -6.42 5.03 -6.30
N ALA A 137 -7.16 5.91 -5.61
CA ALA A 137 -8.18 5.54 -4.64
C ALA A 137 -9.43 6.43 -4.80
N PRO A 138 -10.18 6.27 -5.91
CA PRO A 138 -11.37 7.08 -6.18
C PRO A 138 -12.46 6.86 -5.12
N ASN A 139 -12.54 5.68 -4.52
CA ASN A 139 -13.44 5.36 -3.40
C ASN A 139 -13.18 6.20 -2.14
N GLN A 140 -11.97 6.73 -1.97
CA GLN A 140 -11.58 7.60 -0.86
C GLN A 140 -11.62 9.10 -1.23
N SER A 141 -12.21 9.47 -2.37
CA SER A 141 -12.21 10.85 -2.89
C SER A 141 -12.74 11.90 -1.93
N SER A 142 -13.69 11.55 -1.05
CA SER A 142 -14.19 12.45 -0.01
C SER A 142 -13.09 12.90 0.95
N LYS A 143 -12.19 11.99 1.34
CA LYS A 143 -11.02 12.29 2.16
C LYS A 143 -10.05 13.21 1.40
N TRP A 144 -9.74 12.89 0.14
CA TRP A 144 -8.79 13.67 -0.66
C TRP A 144 -9.24 15.11 -0.92
N ARG A 145 -10.55 15.37 -0.98
CA ARG A 145 -11.08 16.74 -1.12
C ARG A 145 -10.74 17.63 0.08
N ASN A 146 -10.63 17.06 1.28
CA ASN A 146 -10.33 17.79 2.51
C ASN A 146 -8.84 18.17 2.64
N ILE A 147 -7.97 17.60 1.82
CA ILE A 147 -6.57 18.01 1.72
C ILE A 147 -6.50 19.35 0.99
N LYS A 148 -6.10 20.41 1.70
CA LYS A 148 -5.91 21.74 1.12
C LYS A 148 -4.50 21.83 0.53
N VAL A 149 -4.43 22.33 -0.70
CA VAL A 149 -3.18 22.57 -1.44
C VAL A 149 -2.75 24.01 -1.21
#